data_AF-A0A6L8W8B7-F1
#
_entry.id   AF-A0A6L8W8B7-F1
#
_cell.length_a   1.000
_cell.length_b   1.000
_cell.length_c   1.000
_cell.angle_alpha   90.00
_cell.angle_beta   90.00
_cell.angle_gamma   90.00
#
_symmetry.space_group_name_H-M   'P 1'
#
loop_
_entity.id
_entity.type
_entity.pdbx_description
1 polymer ?
#
loop_
_entity_poly.entity_id
_entity_poly.type
_entity_poly.pdbx_seq_one_letter_code
_entity_poly.pdbx_strand_id
1 'polypeptide(L)'
;MNCKSNGARDVRDLPASHKPMDHLSASKTGDTPKSFKASQRAGPKNRLRKSRSRSREPSFHLILTEERQIRASEMIARGFHLRTAGLGMRTQSYNWQPSSKGNMEDWQVDVMRRFMRWAVAAQAAGILVSVVLDIIVFGKSCRTVDRERQKRNGFARAQLLKGVELYNRV
;
A
#
# COMPACT_ATOMS: atom_id res chain seq x y z
N MET A 1 -23.88 40.00 -21.55
CA MET A 1 -22.65 40.82 -21.50
C MET A 1 -22.55 41.43 -20.11
N ASN A 2 -21.60 40.99 -19.28
CA ASN A 2 -21.17 41.71 -18.09
C ASN A 2 -19.77 41.23 -17.71
N CYS A 3 -18.79 42.07 -18.04
CA CYS A 3 -17.39 41.91 -17.68
C CYS A 3 -17.20 42.36 -16.22
N LYS A 4 -16.64 41.50 -15.36
CA LYS A 4 -16.02 41.94 -14.12
C LYS A 4 -14.60 41.40 -14.05
N SER A 5 -13.70 42.36 -14.02
CA SER A 5 -12.25 42.29 -14.01
C SER A 5 -11.69 42.22 -12.58
N ASN A 6 -10.44 41.77 -12.52
CA ASN A 6 -9.39 42.09 -11.57
C ASN A 6 -9.43 41.48 -10.16
N GLY A 7 -8.39 40.70 -9.90
CA GLY A 7 -7.98 40.28 -8.57
C GLY A 7 -6.56 39.72 -8.58
N ALA A 8 -5.59 40.58 -8.95
CA ALA A 8 -4.17 40.31 -8.77
C ALA A 8 -3.87 40.08 -7.28
N ARG A 9 -3.23 38.96 -6.94
CA ARG A 9 -2.70 38.70 -5.60
C ARG A 9 -1.24 38.29 -5.71
N ASP A 10 -0.40 39.31 -5.55
CA ASP A 10 0.61 39.43 -4.50
C ASP A 10 1.52 38.19 -4.33
N VAL A 11 2.58 38.17 -5.12
CA VAL A 11 3.76 37.33 -4.96
C VAL A 11 4.51 37.87 -3.74
N ARG A 12 4.39 37.21 -2.59
CA ARG A 12 5.22 37.51 -1.42
C ARG A 12 6.34 36.49 -1.30
N ASP A 13 7.54 37.04 -1.47
CA ASP A 13 8.82 36.51 -1.08
C ASP A 13 8.79 35.84 0.30
N LEU A 14 9.38 34.64 0.39
CA LEU A 14 9.89 34.11 1.64
C LEU A 14 11.33 33.62 1.47
N PRO A 15 12.22 33.96 2.41
CA PRO A 15 13.67 33.91 2.23
C PRO A 15 14.28 32.51 2.38
N ALA A 16 15.33 32.29 1.61
CA ALA A 16 16.26 31.19 1.71
C ALA A 16 16.95 31.17 3.09
N SER A 17 16.61 30.18 3.92
CA SER A 17 17.36 29.88 5.15
C SER A 17 18.42 28.82 4.85
N HIS A 18 19.57 29.27 4.37
CA HIS A 18 20.82 28.50 4.35
C HIS A 18 21.18 28.09 5.78
N LYS A 19 21.33 26.79 6.05
CA LYS A 19 22.04 26.31 7.25
C LYS A 19 23.40 25.76 6.82
N PRO A 20 24.49 26.16 7.49
CA PRO A 20 25.79 25.51 7.33
C PRO A 20 25.74 24.14 8.02
N MET A 21 26.21 23.10 7.32
CA MET A 21 26.53 21.81 7.93
C MET A 21 28.02 21.80 8.19
N ASP A 22 28.35 21.81 9.48
CA ASP A 22 29.71 21.75 9.99
C ASP A 22 30.40 20.43 9.66
N HIS A 23 31.68 20.55 9.36
CA HIS A 23 32.65 19.48 9.21
C HIS A 23 32.97 18.82 10.55
N LEU A 24 32.81 17.49 10.63
CA LEU A 24 33.53 16.61 11.56
C LEU A 24 33.89 15.34 10.76
N SER A 25 35.08 15.24 10.18
CA SER A 25 36.36 14.86 10.82
C SER A 25 36.34 13.47 11.48
N ALA A 26 37.07 12.57 10.81
CA ALA A 26 38.06 11.66 11.39
C ALA A 26 37.60 10.30 11.96
N SER A 27 37.91 9.27 11.16
CA SER A 27 38.75 8.11 11.52
C SER A 27 38.39 7.25 12.75
N LYS A 28 38.18 5.95 12.51
CA LYS A 28 39.04 4.91 13.10
C LYS A 28 38.85 3.57 12.38
N THR A 29 39.91 3.20 11.67
CA THR A 29 40.30 1.84 11.30
C THR A 29 40.42 0.98 12.55
N GLY A 30 39.82 -0.21 12.50
CA GLY A 30 39.87 -1.19 13.59
C GLY A 30 39.74 -2.59 13.02
N ASP A 31 40.71 -2.98 12.19
CA ASP A 31 40.94 -4.37 11.80
C ASP A 31 41.35 -5.19 13.02
N THR A 32 40.57 -6.22 13.33
CA THR A 32 41.02 -7.32 14.20
C THR A 32 40.67 -8.65 13.53
N PRO A 33 41.66 -9.44 13.10
CA PRO A 33 41.42 -10.80 12.65
C PRO A 33 41.25 -11.73 13.85
N LYS A 34 40.00 -12.04 14.22
CA LYS A 34 39.71 -13.12 15.16
C LYS A 34 39.78 -14.46 14.43
N SER A 35 40.90 -15.14 14.64
CA SER A 35 41.13 -16.58 14.52
C SER A 35 39.87 -17.40 14.83
N PHE A 36 39.23 -17.96 13.80
CA PHE A 36 38.26 -19.04 13.95
C PHE A 36 39.00 -20.38 13.93
N LYS A 37 39.09 -21.01 15.10
CA LYS A 37 39.50 -22.41 15.23
C LYS A 37 38.46 -23.29 14.53
N ALA A 38 38.94 -24.08 13.58
CA ALA A 38 38.23 -25.22 13.02
C ALA A 38 37.85 -26.20 14.16
N SER A 39 36.56 -26.34 14.43
CA SER A 39 36.03 -27.46 15.19
C SER A 39 35.10 -28.23 14.27
N GLN A 40 35.66 -29.30 13.71
CA GLN A 40 34.91 -30.37 13.06
C GLN A 40 33.92 -30.95 14.07
N ARG A 41 32.62 -30.91 13.78
CA ARG A 41 31.64 -31.83 14.36
C ARG A 41 30.40 -31.95 13.48
N ALA A 42 30.29 -33.14 12.89
CA ALA A 42 29.06 -33.88 12.62
C ALA A 42 27.93 -33.18 11.82
N GLY A 43 27.96 -33.43 10.49
CA GLY A 43 26.82 -33.90 9.69
C GLY A 43 25.49 -33.12 9.76
N PRO A 44 25.10 -32.41 8.68
CA PRO A 44 23.73 -31.92 8.57
C PRO A 44 22.81 -33.12 8.28
N LYS A 45 22.16 -33.64 9.33
CA LYS A 45 20.97 -34.45 9.18
C LYS A 45 19.94 -33.59 8.46
N ASN A 46 19.68 -33.91 7.19
CA ASN A 46 18.59 -33.41 6.36
C ASN A 46 17.25 -33.64 7.07
N ARG A 47 16.92 -32.79 8.05
CA ARG A 47 15.54 -32.59 8.48
C ARG A 47 14.89 -31.83 7.33
N LEU A 48 14.37 -32.59 6.38
CA LEU A 48 13.23 -32.23 5.56
C LEU A 48 12.13 -31.77 6.52
N ARG A 49 12.21 -30.50 6.94
CA ARG A 49 11.08 -29.77 7.48
C ARG A 49 10.09 -29.77 6.33
N LYS A 50 9.16 -30.73 6.35
CA LYS A 50 7.88 -30.63 5.66
C LYS A 50 7.33 -29.28 6.05
N SER A 51 7.63 -28.29 5.21
CA SER A 51 6.97 -27.01 5.18
C SER A 51 5.52 -27.36 4.93
N ARG A 52 4.78 -27.53 6.03
CA ARG A 52 3.33 -27.43 6.01
C ARG A 52 3.07 -25.99 5.64
N SER A 53 3.20 -25.70 4.34
CA SER A 53 2.54 -24.60 3.67
C SER A 53 1.05 -24.87 3.84
N ARG A 54 0.56 -24.64 5.06
CA ARG A 54 -0.82 -24.26 5.25
C ARG A 54 -0.88 -22.94 4.51
N SER A 55 -1.35 -23.01 3.27
CA SER A 55 -2.03 -21.92 2.60
C SER A 55 -3.16 -21.51 3.55
N ARG A 56 -2.79 -20.73 4.58
CA ARG A 56 -3.74 -20.01 5.41
C ARG A 56 -4.22 -18.94 4.47
N GLU A 57 -5.32 -19.26 3.78
CA GLU A 57 -6.22 -18.29 3.20
C GLU A 57 -6.21 -17.04 4.09
N PRO A 58 -5.94 -15.85 3.52
CA PRO A 58 -5.72 -14.64 4.30
C PRO A 58 -6.93 -14.41 5.20
N SER A 59 -6.69 -14.59 6.50
CA SER A 59 -7.71 -14.80 7.55
C SER A 59 -8.48 -13.51 7.92
N PHE A 60 -8.53 -12.51 7.04
CA PHE A 60 -9.26 -11.26 7.29
C PHE A 60 -10.76 -11.42 7.09
N HIS A 61 -11.20 -12.40 6.30
CA HIS A 61 -12.63 -12.75 6.19
C HIS A 61 -13.25 -13.12 7.55
N LEU A 62 -12.45 -13.62 8.51
CA LEU A 62 -12.93 -13.90 9.87
C LEU A 62 -13.20 -12.64 10.71
N ILE A 63 -12.72 -11.47 10.27
CA ILE A 63 -12.91 -10.19 10.98
C ILE A 63 -14.18 -9.50 10.47
N LEU A 64 -14.54 -9.70 9.21
CA LEU A 64 -15.70 -9.10 8.55
C LEU A 64 -16.87 -10.09 8.65
N THR A 65 -17.71 -9.93 9.66
CA THR A 65 -18.83 -10.84 9.93
C THR A 65 -20.07 -10.53 9.12
N GLU A 66 -20.20 -9.31 8.62
CA GLU A 66 -21.36 -8.87 7.85
C GLU A 66 -21.11 -9.05 6.35
N GLU A 67 -22.06 -9.67 5.64
CA GLU A 67 -22.04 -9.84 4.18
C GLU A 67 -21.77 -8.51 3.45
N ARG A 68 -22.35 -7.43 3.96
CA ARG A 68 -22.14 -6.07 3.44
C ARG A 68 -20.68 -5.62 3.53
N GLN A 69 -19.97 -6.01 4.58
CA GLN A 69 -18.56 -5.67 4.78
C GLN A 69 -17.67 -6.50 3.84
N ILE A 70 -18.00 -7.78 3.65
CA ILE A 70 -17.31 -8.67 2.72
C ILE A 70 -17.43 -8.10 1.30
N ARG A 71 -18.67 -7.83 0.84
CA ARG A 71 -18.91 -7.24 -0.49
C ARG A 71 -18.18 -5.91 -0.68
N ALA A 72 -18.20 -5.03 0.33
CA ALA A 72 -17.45 -3.77 0.26
C ALA A 72 -15.94 -3.99 0.12
N SER A 73 -15.37 -4.95 0.86
CA SER A 73 -13.95 -5.30 0.75
C SER A 73 -13.58 -5.83 -0.64
N GLU A 74 -14.42 -6.67 -1.23
CA GLU A 74 -14.23 -7.17 -2.60
C GLU A 74 -14.28 -6.04 -3.62
N MET A 75 -15.20 -5.09 -3.46
CA MET A 75 -15.32 -3.95 -4.37
C MET A 75 -14.13 -2.98 -4.24
N ILE A 76 -13.60 -2.79 -3.03
CA ILE A 76 -12.34 -2.06 -2.80
C ILE A 76 -11.19 -2.76 -3.54
N ALA A 77 -11.06 -4.09 -3.38
CA ALA A 77 -10.01 -4.86 -4.05
C ALA A 77 -10.12 -4.76 -5.57
N ARG A 78 -11.33 -4.97 -6.14
CA ARG A 78 -11.58 -4.83 -7.58
C ARG A 78 -11.25 -3.44 -8.09
N GLY A 79 -11.70 -2.39 -7.40
CA GLY A 79 -11.41 -1.01 -7.78
C GLY A 79 -9.91 -0.68 -7.76
N PHE A 80 -9.19 -1.19 -6.76
CA PHE A 80 -7.73 -1.08 -6.70
C PHE A 80 -7.06 -1.79 -7.87
N HIS A 81 -7.46 -3.02 -8.19
CA HIS A 81 -6.92 -3.77 -9.32
C HIS A 81 -7.23 -3.09 -10.65
N LEU A 82 -8.44 -2.61 -10.88
CA LEU A 82 -8.79 -1.86 -12.10
C LEU A 82 -7.94 -0.59 -12.25
N ARG A 83 -7.68 0.12 -11.14
CA ARG A 83 -6.83 1.32 -11.14
C ARG A 83 -5.35 1.01 -11.41
N THR A 84 -4.86 -0.15 -10.99
CA THR A 84 -3.44 -0.53 -11.07
C THR A 84 -3.10 -1.40 -12.28
N ALA A 85 -4.06 -2.17 -12.80
CA ALA A 85 -3.89 -3.00 -14.00
C ALA A 85 -3.57 -2.16 -15.25
N GLY A 86 -4.02 -0.90 -15.30
CA GLY A 86 -3.65 0.05 -16.36
C GLY A 86 -2.25 0.67 -16.24
N LEU A 87 -1.51 0.42 -15.16
CA LEU A 87 -0.16 0.95 -14.92
C LEU A 87 0.96 -0.05 -15.25
N GLY A 88 0.64 -1.28 -15.66
CA GLY A 88 1.64 -2.18 -16.21
C GLY A 88 2.22 -1.53 -17.46
N MET A 89 3.55 -1.29 -17.48
CA MET A 89 4.26 -0.92 -18.69
C MET A 89 3.82 -1.86 -19.81
N ARG A 90 3.01 -1.36 -20.74
CA ARG A 90 2.84 -2.00 -22.04
C ARG A 90 4.19 -1.86 -22.71
N THR A 91 5.02 -2.88 -22.62
CA THR A 91 6.03 -3.13 -23.65
C THR A 91 5.24 -3.10 -24.96
N GLN A 92 5.42 -2.05 -25.75
CA GLN A 92 4.85 -1.96 -27.08
C GLN A 92 5.41 -3.17 -27.84
N SER A 93 4.61 -4.21 -28.01
CA SER A 93 4.92 -5.20 -29.03
C SER A 93 4.82 -4.47 -30.37
N TYR A 94 5.91 -4.47 -31.12
CA TYR A 94 6.05 -3.89 -32.45
C TYR A 94 5.26 -4.69 -33.50
N ASN A 95 3.99 -4.98 -33.22
CA ASN A 95 3.09 -5.62 -34.16
C ASN A 95 2.16 -4.56 -34.74
N TRP A 96 2.15 -4.46 -36.07
CA TRP A 96 1.33 -3.56 -36.89
C TRP A 96 -0.21 -3.70 -36.69
N GLN A 97 -0.66 -4.51 -35.74
CA GLN A 97 -2.08 -4.64 -35.43
C GLN A 97 -2.53 -3.48 -34.53
N PRO A 98 -3.57 -2.71 -34.93
CA PRO A 98 -4.16 -1.72 -34.05
C PRO A 98 -4.60 -2.42 -32.78
N SER A 99 -4.05 -1.96 -31.65
CA SER A 99 -4.41 -2.46 -30.33
C SER A 99 -5.92 -2.27 -30.19
N SER A 100 -6.65 -3.39 -30.13
CA SER A 100 -8.04 -3.39 -29.68
C SER A 100 -8.02 -2.66 -28.34
N LYS A 101 -8.55 -1.42 -28.33
CA LYS A 101 -8.97 -0.76 -27.10
C LYS A 101 -10.03 -1.70 -26.54
N GLY A 102 -9.62 -2.62 -25.69
CA GLY A 102 -10.54 -3.43 -24.92
C GLY A 102 -11.44 -2.43 -24.21
N ASN A 103 -12.67 -2.30 -24.69
CA ASN A 103 -13.67 -1.44 -24.09
C ASN A 103 -13.73 -1.87 -22.63
N MET A 104 -13.20 -1.03 -21.73
CA MET A 104 -13.48 -1.22 -20.32
C MET A 104 -14.99 -1.21 -20.22
N GLU A 105 -15.57 -2.32 -19.78
CA GLU A 105 -17.01 -2.42 -19.62
C GLU A 105 -17.46 -1.32 -18.66
N ASP A 106 -18.59 -0.67 -18.93
CA ASP A 106 -19.03 0.53 -18.19
C ASP A 106 -19.05 0.30 -16.66
N TRP A 107 -19.40 -0.91 -16.22
CA TRP A 107 -19.38 -1.26 -14.80
C TRP A 107 -17.97 -1.21 -14.19
N GLN A 108 -16.90 -1.51 -14.94
CA GLN A 108 -15.52 -1.43 -14.45
C GLN A 108 -15.14 0.03 -14.19
N VAL A 109 -15.56 0.93 -15.08
CA VAL A 109 -15.36 2.38 -14.92
C VAL A 109 -16.07 2.88 -13.66
N ASP A 110 -17.30 2.42 -13.42
CA ASP A 110 -18.06 2.79 -12.22
C ASP A 110 -17.44 2.25 -10.93
N VAL A 111 -16.97 1.00 -10.93
CA VAL A 111 -16.26 0.43 -9.77
C VAL A 111 -14.97 1.20 -9.47
N MET A 112 -14.19 1.51 -10.50
CA MET A 112 -12.97 2.31 -10.34
C MET A 112 -13.29 3.72 -9.82
N ARG A 113 -14.31 4.39 -10.38
CA ARG A 113 -14.72 5.73 -9.94
C ARG A 113 -15.19 5.73 -8.49
N ARG A 114 -15.98 4.73 -8.09
CA ARG A 114 -16.44 4.58 -6.70
C ARG A 114 -15.27 4.33 -5.74
N PHE A 115 -14.32 3.48 -6.11
CA PHE A 115 -13.09 3.27 -5.36
C PHE A 115 -12.29 4.57 -5.16
N MET A 116 -12.14 5.38 -6.22
CA MET A 116 -11.42 6.66 -6.12
C MET A 116 -12.15 7.65 -5.19
N ARG A 117 -13.49 7.76 -5.29
CA ARG A 117 -14.30 8.57 -4.37
C ARG A 117 -14.14 8.12 -2.93
N TRP A 118 -14.15 6.80 -2.71
CA TRP A 118 -13.93 6.24 -1.38
C TRP A 118 -12.53 6.55 -0.84
N ALA A 119 -11.48 6.42 -1.65
CA ALA A 119 -10.11 6.70 -1.21
C ALA A 119 -9.95 8.15 -0.74
N VAL A 120 -10.54 9.11 -1.47
CA VAL A 120 -10.56 10.53 -1.10
C VAL A 120 -11.35 10.75 0.20
N ALA A 121 -12.55 10.16 0.31
CA ALA A 121 -13.38 10.27 1.52
C ALA A 121 -12.69 9.64 2.74
N ALA A 122 -12.02 8.50 2.57
CA ALA A 122 -11.28 7.82 3.61
C ALA A 122 -10.13 8.68 4.13
N GLN A 123 -9.37 9.29 3.23
CA GLN A 123 -8.29 10.21 3.61
C GLN A 123 -8.83 11.42 4.37
N ALA A 124 -9.95 12.00 3.92
CA ALA A 124 -10.61 13.12 4.62
C ALA A 124 -11.11 12.72 6.02
N ALA A 125 -11.53 11.46 6.21
CA ALA A 125 -11.95 10.91 7.50
C ALA A 125 -10.79 10.45 8.41
N GLY A 126 -9.53 10.70 8.02
CA GLY A 126 -8.35 10.26 8.77
C GLY A 126 -8.12 8.74 8.75
N ILE A 127 -8.70 8.05 7.77
CA ILE A 127 -8.51 6.61 7.55
C ILE A 127 -7.29 6.41 6.66
N LEU A 128 -6.35 5.57 7.12
CA LEU A 128 -5.16 5.26 6.35
C LEU A 128 -5.48 4.23 5.26
N VAL A 129 -5.77 4.70 4.05
CA VAL A 129 -6.08 3.84 2.88
C VAL A 129 -5.03 2.75 2.68
N SER A 130 -3.74 3.06 2.88
CA SER A 130 -2.66 2.09 2.77
C SER A 130 -2.79 0.91 3.75
N VAL A 131 -3.26 1.14 4.98
CA VAL A 131 -3.50 0.10 5.99
C VAL A 131 -4.62 -0.83 5.56
N VAL A 132 -5.69 -0.24 5.01
CA VAL A 132 -6.85 -1.00 4.52
C VAL A 132 -6.45 -1.87 3.33
N LEU A 133 -5.66 -1.33 2.39
CA LEU A 133 -5.16 -2.07 1.22
C LEU A 133 -4.14 -3.14 1.61
N ASP A 134 -3.23 -2.88 2.55
CA ASP A 134 -2.30 -3.87 3.13
C ASP A 134 -3.05 -5.15 3.58
N ILE A 135 -4.24 -5.00 4.16
CA ILE A 135 -5.04 -6.12 4.64
C ILE A 135 -5.87 -6.74 3.50
N ILE A 136 -6.64 -5.95 2.78
CA ILE A 136 -7.62 -6.44 1.80
C ILE A 136 -6.93 -6.98 0.54
N VAL A 137 -5.99 -6.21 -0.02
CA VAL A 137 -5.36 -6.53 -1.32
C VAL A 137 -4.15 -7.43 -1.13
N PHE A 138 -3.30 -7.13 -0.14
CA PHE A 138 -2.07 -7.88 0.08
C PHE A 138 -2.21 -9.00 1.11
N GLY A 139 -3.41 -9.18 1.69
CA GLY A 139 -3.72 -10.28 2.60
C GLY A 139 -2.93 -10.25 3.92
N LYS A 140 -2.34 -9.11 4.30
CA LYS A 140 -1.58 -9.01 5.55
C LYS A 140 -2.51 -9.14 6.75
N SER A 141 -2.04 -9.82 7.79
CA SER A 141 -2.76 -9.88 9.06
C SER A 141 -2.74 -8.50 9.74
N CYS A 142 -3.80 -8.13 10.47
CA CYS A 142 -3.83 -6.88 11.24
C CYS A 142 -2.64 -6.74 12.19
N ARG A 143 -2.19 -7.86 12.81
CA ARG A 143 -1.02 -7.88 13.69
C ARG A 143 0.28 -7.57 12.95
N THR A 144 0.42 -8.07 11.72
CA THR A 144 1.57 -7.77 10.87
C THR A 144 1.62 -6.28 10.55
N VAL A 145 0.49 -5.70 10.15
CA VAL A 145 0.39 -4.28 9.81
C VAL A 145 0.62 -3.39 11.04
N ASP A 146 0.08 -3.76 12.21
CA ASP A 146 0.32 -3.05 13.48
C ASP A 146 1.82 -3.02 13.83
N ARG A 147 2.53 -4.14 13.63
CA ARG A 147 3.98 -4.25 13.87
C ARG A 147 4.80 -3.44 12.87
N GLU A 148 4.51 -3.58 11.57
CA GLU A 148 5.21 -2.85 10.50
C GLU A 148 5.08 -1.33 10.68
N ARG A 149 3.92 -0.86 11.17
CA ARG A 149 3.65 0.56 11.38
C ARG A 149 3.95 1.04 12.80
N GLN A 150 4.49 0.17 13.66
CA GLN A 150 4.81 0.46 15.07
C GLN A 150 3.62 1.10 15.83
N LYS A 151 2.41 0.57 15.61
CA LYS A 151 1.17 1.03 16.26
C LYS A 151 0.72 0.05 17.35
N ARG A 152 -0.17 0.53 18.23
CA ARG A 152 -0.81 -0.29 19.26
C ARG A 152 -1.64 -1.40 18.61
N ASN A 153 -1.62 -2.59 19.21
CA ASN A 153 -2.43 -3.72 18.78
C ASN A 153 -3.90 -3.32 18.60
N GLY A 154 -4.49 -3.67 17.46
CA GLY A 154 -5.87 -3.37 17.11
C GLY A 154 -6.06 -2.10 16.30
N PHE A 155 -4.99 -1.30 16.09
CA PHE A 155 -5.03 -0.12 15.24
C PHE A 155 -5.47 -0.46 13.80
N ALA A 156 -4.83 -1.43 13.17
CA ALA A 156 -5.12 -1.82 11.79
C ALA A 156 -6.54 -2.40 11.65
N ARG A 157 -7.02 -3.14 12.66
CA ARG A 157 -8.40 -3.63 12.70
C ARG A 157 -9.41 -2.48 12.75
N ALA A 158 -9.17 -1.48 13.59
CA ALA A 158 -10.05 -0.30 13.69
C ALA A 158 -10.08 0.50 12.38
N GLN A 159 -8.93 0.65 11.72
CA GLN A 159 -8.81 1.31 10.41
C GLN A 159 -9.56 0.53 9.33
N LEU A 160 -9.42 -0.81 9.30
CA LEU A 160 -10.13 -1.68 8.36
C LEU A 160 -11.65 -1.53 8.49
N LEU A 161 -12.19 -1.67 9.70
CA LEU A 161 -13.64 -1.61 9.93
C LEU A 161 -14.21 -0.24 9.53
N LYS A 162 -13.55 0.85 9.95
CA LYS A 162 -13.95 2.22 9.55
C LYS A 162 -13.89 2.41 8.03
N GLY A 163 -12.84 1.91 7.37
CA GLY A 163 -12.67 2.02 5.92
C GLY A 163 -13.75 1.29 5.15
N VAL A 164 -14.06 0.05 5.55
CA VAL A 164 -15.09 -0.79 4.91
C VAL A 164 -16.49 -0.23 5.17
N GLU A 165 -16.75 0.27 6.37
CA GLU A 165 -18.02 0.94 6.69
C GLU A 165 -18.20 2.22 5.86
N LEU A 166 -17.14 3.01 5.69
CA LEU A 166 -17.20 4.21 4.88
C LEU A 166 -17.49 3.91 3.41
N TYR A 167 -16.91 2.85 2.84
CA TYR A 167 -17.16 2.44 1.46
C TYR A 167 -18.64 2.23 1.16
N ASN A 168 -19.36 1.70 2.14
CA ASN A 168 -20.78 1.45 2.06
C ASN A 168 -21.66 2.71 2.06
N ARG A 169 -21.09 3.88 2.39
CA ARG A 169 -21.76 5.19 2.44
C ARG A 169 -21.44 6.08 1.23
N VAL A 170 -20.44 5.71 0.41
CA VAL A 170 -19.97 6.45 -0.77
C VAL A 170 -20.66 6.00 -2.04
#